data_AF-A0A2A2CZL3-F1
#
_entry.id   AF-A0A2A2CZL3-F1
#
_cell.length_a   1.000
_cell.length_b   1.000
_cell.length_c   1.000
_cell.angle_alpha   90.00
_cell.angle_beta   90.00
_cell.angle_gamma   90.00
#
_symmetry.space_group_name_H-M   'P 1'
#
loop_
_entity.id
_entity.type
_entity.pdbx_description
1 polymer ?
#
loop_
_entity_poly.entity_id
_entity_poly.type
_entity_poly.pdbx_seq_one_letter_code
_entity_poly.pdbx_strand_id
1 'polypeptide(L)' 'MRKCEHRGRWTHAAGESRCEECGTVRFTDYGPLRLPEPPEAVRPDPARARAADVAAAEWVSRMVRRPLWWGWAQVA' A
#
# COMPACT_ATOMS: atom_id res chain seq x y z
N MET A 1 9.08 17.31 20.44
CA MET A 1 7.90 16.51 20.05
C MET A 1 7.73 15.40 21.08
N ARG A 2 6.57 15.29 21.73
CA ARG A 2 6.28 14.19 22.68
C ARG A 2 6.05 12.90 21.90
N LYS A 3 6.59 11.77 22.36
CA LYS A 3 6.28 10.44 21.80
C LYS A 3 4.82 10.13 22.15
N CYS A 4 3.93 10.16 21.17
CA CYS A 4 2.54 9.71 21.33
C CYS A 4 2.43 8.28 20.79
N GLU A 5 1.87 7.38 21.60
CA GLU A 5 1.73 5.97 21.22
C GLU A 5 0.50 5.70 20.35
N HIS A 6 -0.34 6.71 20.11
CA HIS A 6 -1.54 6.62 19.27
C HIS A 6 -2.55 5.53 19.70
N ARG A 7 -2.54 5.15 21.00
CA ARG A 7 -3.32 4.03 21.56
C ARG A 7 -4.79 4.36 21.88
N GLY A 8 -5.17 5.64 21.92
CA GLY A 8 -6.55 6.07 22.19
C GLY A 8 -6.71 7.58 22.02
N ARG A 9 -7.95 8.07 21.95
CA ARG A 9 -8.34 9.47 21.63
C ARG A 9 -8.13 9.89 20.18
N TRP A 10 -8.94 9.26 19.32
CA TRP A 10 -9.10 9.68 17.94
C TRP A 10 -10.46 10.37 17.78
N THR A 11 -10.46 11.59 17.27
CA THR A 11 -11.67 12.22 16.74
C THR A 11 -11.81 11.83 15.28
N HIS A 12 -13.00 11.41 14.87
CA HIS A 12 -13.28 11.02 13.49
C HIS A 12 -14.13 12.08 12.78
N ALA A 13 -13.76 12.42 11.56
CA ALA A 13 -14.52 13.23 10.63
C ALA A 13 -14.62 12.50 9.28
N ALA A 14 -15.41 13.02 8.34
CA ALA A 14 -15.50 12.43 7.01
C ALA A 14 -14.10 12.43 6.35
N GLY A 15 -13.55 11.24 6.12
CA GLY A 15 -12.25 11.03 5.48
C GLY A 15 -11.01 11.23 6.33
N GLU A 16 -11.14 11.58 7.60
CA GLU A 16 -9.98 11.69 8.49
C GLU A 16 -10.25 11.29 9.93
N SER A 17 -9.19 10.85 10.60
CA SER A 17 -9.12 10.60 12.02
C SER A 17 -7.96 11.42 12.59
N ARG A 18 -8.19 12.21 13.62
CA ARG A 18 -7.17 13.05 14.27
C ARG A 18 -6.91 12.60 15.70
N CYS A 19 -5.64 12.46 16.07
CA CYS A 19 -5.23 12.18 17.43
C CYS A 19 -5.33 13.47 18.26
N GLU A 20 -6.13 13.46 19.31
CA GLU A 20 -6.35 14.64 20.17
C GLU A 20 -5.11 15.02 20.98
N GLU A 21 -4.19 14.09 21.22
CA GLU A 21 -3.04 14.31 22.09
C GLU A 21 -1.86 15.01 21.39
N CYS A 22 -1.62 14.68 20.12
CA CYS A 22 -0.46 15.17 19.38
C CYS A 22 -0.81 15.83 18.05
N GLY A 23 -2.07 15.80 17.64
CA GLY A 23 -2.54 16.41 16.39
C GLY A 23 -2.27 15.60 15.12
N THR A 24 -1.68 14.39 15.21
CA THR A 24 -1.48 13.52 14.04
C THR A 24 -2.81 13.22 13.34
N VAL A 25 -2.83 13.35 12.01
CA VAL A 25 -3.99 13.07 11.16
C VAL A 25 -3.74 11.78 10.37
N ARG A 26 -4.75 10.92 10.31
CA ARG A 26 -4.85 9.73 9.45
C ARG A 26 -6.03 9.93 8.51
N PHE A 27 -5.81 9.88 7.21
CA PHE A 27 -6.92 9.92 6.27
C PHE A 27 -7.45 8.49 6.06
N THR A 28 -8.75 8.31 6.23
CA THR A 28 -9.43 7.01 6.07
C THR A 28 -9.98 6.82 4.66
N ASP A 29 -10.18 7.94 3.94
CA ASP A 29 -10.86 7.94 2.64
C ASP A 29 -9.87 8.17 1.49
N TYR A 30 -8.67 7.60 1.59
CA TYR A 30 -7.92 7.27 0.38
C TYR A 30 -8.65 6.11 -0.31
N GLY A 31 -9.72 6.43 -1.03
CA GLY A 31 -10.20 5.53 -2.07
C GLY A 31 -9.00 5.22 -2.98
N PRO A 32 -8.88 4.00 -3.53
CA PRO A 32 -7.88 3.74 -4.55
C PRO A 32 -8.11 4.76 -5.65
N LEU A 33 -7.22 5.76 -5.74
CA LEU A 33 -7.24 6.70 -6.83
C LEU A 33 -7.12 5.83 -8.07
N ARG A 34 -8.19 5.74 -8.87
CA ARG A 34 -8.06 5.19 -10.21
C ARG A 34 -7.04 6.06 -10.89
N LEU A 35 -5.83 5.53 -11.05
CA LEU A 35 -4.84 6.17 -11.88
C LEU A 35 -5.51 6.37 -13.24
N PRO A 36 -5.46 7.59 -13.81
CA PRO A 36 -5.95 7.81 -15.16
C PRO A 36 -5.29 6.78 -16.07
N GLU A 37 -6.05 6.26 -17.04
CA GLU A 37 -5.48 5.29 -17.96
C GLU A 37 -4.20 5.85 -18.57
N PRO A 38 -3.11 5.08 -18.60
CA PRO A 38 -1.87 5.56 -19.19
C PRO A 38 -2.13 5.92 -20.65
N PRO A 39 -1.59 7.07 -21.12
CA PRO A 39 -1.78 7.49 -22.50
C PRO A 39 -1.27 6.40 -23.45
N GLU A 40 -1.90 6.26 -24.62
CA GLU A 40 -1.60 5.19 -25.56
C GLU A 40 -0.11 5.12 -25.96
N ALA A 41 0.56 6.29 -26.00
CA ALA A 41 1.99 6.41 -26.29
C ALA A 41 2.93 5.69 -25.29
N VAL A 42 2.48 5.39 -24.08
CA VAL A 42 3.26 4.63 -23.07
C VAL A 42 2.73 3.22 -22.85
N ARG A 43 1.68 2.80 -23.59
CA ARG A 43 1.22 1.42 -23.54
C ARG A 43 2.23 0.53 -24.28
N PRO A 44 2.77 -0.51 -23.64
CA PRO A 44 3.64 -1.44 -24.33
C PRO A 44 2.86 -2.16 -25.44
N ASP A 45 3.56 -2.50 -26.52
CA ASP A 45 3.05 -3.43 -27.52
C ASP A 45 2.44 -4.68 -26.83
N PRO A 46 1.25 -5.18 -27.23
CA PRO A 46 0.57 -6.26 -26.53
C PRO A 46 1.41 -7.54 -26.35
N ALA A 47 2.28 -7.87 -27.31
CA ALA A 47 3.16 -9.04 -27.19
C ALA A 47 4.27 -8.79 -26.17
N ARG A 48 4.79 -7.56 -26.09
CA ARG A 48 5.77 -7.15 -25.06
C ARG A 48 5.15 -7.04 -23.67
N ALA A 49 3.90 -6.61 -23.57
CA ALA A 49 3.15 -6.56 -22.31
C ALA A 49 3.04 -7.96 -21.69
N ARG A 50 2.59 -8.96 -22.47
CA ARG A 50 2.51 -10.35 -22.02
C ARG A 50 3.86 -10.92 -21.59
N ALA A 51 4.93 -10.63 -22.34
CA ALA A 51 6.27 -11.09 -22.00
C ALA A 51 6.77 -10.47 -20.68
N ALA A 52 6.50 -9.18 -20.46
CA ALA A 52 6.82 -8.49 -19.22
C ALA A 52 6.04 -9.06 -18.03
N ASP A 53 4.74 -9.34 -18.20
CA ASP A 53 3.89 -9.94 -17.17
C ASP A 53 4.38 -11.33 -16.78
N VAL A 54 4.74 -12.17 -17.75
CA VAL A 54 5.31 -13.51 -17.50
C VAL A 54 6.64 -13.41 -16.75
N ALA A 55 7.54 -12.51 -17.18
CA ALA A 55 8.82 -12.30 -16.51
C ALA A 55 8.66 -11.80 -15.07
N ALA A 56 7.72 -10.88 -14.83
CA ALA A 56 7.40 -10.38 -13.49
C ALA A 56 6.81 -11.50 -12.61
N ALA A 57 5.88 -12.29 -13.14
CA ALA A 57 5.29 -13.42 -12.43
C ALA A 57 6.34 -14.48 -12.05
N GLU A 58 7.28 -14.78 -12.94
CA GLU A 58 8.41 -15.65 -12.64
C GLU A 58 9.30 -15.08 -11.53
N TRP A 59 9.61 -13.78 -11.58
CA TRP A 59 10.43 -13.12 -10.56
C TRP A 59 9.77 -13.14 -9.17
N VAL A 60 8.48 -12.79 -9.10
CA VAL A 60 7.69 -12.87 -7.85
C VAL A 60 7.63 -14.31 -7.34
N SER A 61 7.37 -15.28 -8.22
CA SER A 61 7.34 -16.70 -7.85
C SER A 61 8.67 -17.19 -7.29
N ARG A 62 9.80 -16.68 -7.80
CA ARG A 62 11.14 -16.98 -7.25
C ARG A 62 11.39 -16.29 -5.91
N MET A 63 10.85 -15.09 -5.68
CA MET A 63 10.95 -14.39 -4.39
C MET A 63 10.09 -15.01 -3.31
N VAL A 64 8.85 -15.42 -3.61
CA VAL A 64 7.94 -16.07 -2.64
C VAL A 64 8.51 -17.42 -2.17
N ARG A 65 9.32 -18.09 -3.01
CA ARG A 65 10.07 -19.29 -2.62
C ARG A 65 11.29 -19.02 -1.74
N ARG A 66 11.69 -17.76 -1.53
CA ARG A 66 12.61 -17.41 -0.46
C ARG A 66 11.75 -17.29 0.81
N PRO A 67 12.15 -17.88 1.94
CA PRO A 67 11.51 -17.60 3.21
C PRO A 67 11.80 -16.14 3.56
N LEU A 68 10.99 -15.24 3.02
CA LEU A 68 10.89 -13.90 3.53
C LEU A 68 10.18 -14.08 4.87
N TRP A 69 11.00 -14.23 5.91
CA TRP A 69 10.76 -13.61 7.21
C TRP A 69 10.04 -12.29 6.90
N TRP A 70 8.73 -12.29 7.00
CA TRP A 70 7.96 -11.11 7.30
C TRP A 70 7.32 -11.53 8.61
N GLY A 71 7.83 -10.95 9.69
CA GLY A 71 7.55 -11.38 11.04
C GLY A 71 6.06 -11.58 11.26
N TRP A 72 5.68 -12.83 11.41
CA TRP A 72 4.53 -13.19 12.24
C TRP A 72 4.97 -12.98 13.69
N ALA A 73 5.08 -11.72 14.08
CA ALA A 73 4.99 -11.35 15.48
C ALA A 73 3.50 -11.40 15.84
N GLN A 74 3.14 -12.51 16.51
CA GLN A 74 1.98 -12.69 17.38
C GLN A 74 0.58 -12.71 16.76
N VAL A 75 0.05 -13.93 16.64
CA VAL A 75 -1.33 -14.21 17.06
C VAL A 75 -1.24 -15.20 18.22
N ALA A 76 -1.60 -14.69 19.40
CA ALA A 76 -2.00 -15.34 20.66
C ALA A 76 -1.35 -16.68 21.05
#